data_AF-A0A2E8G682-F1
#
_entry.id   AF-A0A2E8G682-F1
#
_cell.length_a   1.000
_cell.length_b   1.000
_cell.length_c   1.000
_cell.angle_alpha   90.00
_cell.angle_beta   90.00
_cell.angle_gamma   90.00
#
_symmetry.space_group_name_H-M   'P 1'
#
loop_
_entity.id
_entity.type
_entity.pdbx_description
1 polymer ?
#
loop_
_entity_poly.entity_id
_entity_poly.type
_entity_poly.pdbx_seq_one_letter_code
_entity_poly.pdbx_strand_id
1 'polypeptide(L)'
;MAKKAKTEAEIARFRESVCEAATRLFIERGPQNVTMRQIASEVGVSPMTPYRYFRDKDEILATVRAAAFNRFSTALETAVANAPDARSKGRAVGDAYVDFAKAYPAAYQLIFSFTQPDEDRYPELQAANGRAQETMVGYVRDMIEAGLLKGDAQLIGYMFWATLHGIVVLELASGLRGMNGDTLREKIMRTLYAGMQVTPPTLDS
;
A
#
# COMPACT_ATOMS: atom_id res chain seq x y z
N MET A 1 -7.71 -41.21 20.77
CA MET A 1 -6.34 -40.74 20.43
C MET A 1 -6.36 -39.21 20.37
N ALA A 2 -5.49 -38.53 21.12
CA ALA A 2 -5.37 -37.07 21.04
C ALA A 2 -4.81 -36.67 19.66
N LYS A 3 -5.43 -35.69 19.01
CA LYS A 3 -4.97 -35.18 17.71
C LYS A 3 -3.57 -34.58 17.91
N LYS A 4 -2.57 -35.04 17.14
CA LYS A 4 -1.18 -34.53 17.22
C LYS A 4 -1.19 -32.99 17.06
N ALA A 5 -0.38 -32.30 17.87
CA ALA A 5 -0.21 -30.86 17.75
C ALA A 5 0.30 -30.52 16.34
N LYS A 6 -0.26 -29.47 15.73
CA LYS A 6 0.20 -28.99 14.42
C LYS A 6 1.63 -28.47 14.52
N THR A 7 2.44 -28.75 13.52
CA THR A 7 3.76 -28.14 13.31
C THR A 7 3.61 -26.66 13.00
N GLU A 8 4.66 -25.87 13.25
CA GLU A 8 4.69 -24.43 12.91
C GLU A 8 4.36 -24.20 11.43
N ALA A 9 4.87 -25.04 10.53
CA ALA A 9 4.58 -24.96 9.11
C ALA A 9 3.09 -25.21 8.78
N GLU A 10 2.43 -26.14 9.48
CA GLU A 10 0.97 -26.36 9.33
C GLU A 10 0.16 -25.21 9.91
N ILE A 11 0.66 -24.53 10.95
CA ILE A 11 0.03 -23.35 11.52
C ILE A 11 0.16 -22.18 10.54
N ALA A 12 1.35 -21.95 9.99
CA ALA A 12 1.61 -20.89 9.01
C ALA A 12 0.73 -21.04 7.76
N ARG A 13 0.69 -22.24 7.16
CA ARG A 13 -0.18 -22.53 6.00
C ARG A 13 -1.66 -22.32 6.31
N PHE A 14 -2.09 -22.64 7.53
CA PHE A 14 -3.48 -22.41 7.93
C PHE A 14 -3.78 -20.92 8.12
N ARG A 15 -2.85 -20.16 8.71
CA ARG A 15 -2.99 -18.69 8.82
C ARG A 15 -3.06 -18.05 7.44
N GLU A 16 -2.22 -18.50 6.52
CA GLU A 16 -2.22 -18.05 5.12
C GLU A 16 -3.58 -18.31 4.45
N SER A 17 -4.14 -19.51 4.55
CA SER A 17 -5.44 -19.81 3.94
C SER A 17 -6.59 -18.97 4.54
N VAL A 18 -6.54 -18.68 5.84
CA VAL A 18 -7.47 -17.74 6.50
C VAL A 18 -7.30 -16.32 5.96
N CYS A 19 -6.07 -15.85 5.81
CA CYS A 19 -5.75 -14.53 5.25
C CYS A 19 -6.19 -14.40 3.78
N GLU A 20 -6.01 -15.43 2.96
CA GLU A 20 -6.47 -15.45 1.56
C GLU A 20 -8.00 -15.38 1.47
N ALA A 21 -8.69 -16.21 2.25
CA ALA A 21 -10.15 -16.20 2.35
C ALA A 21 -10.69 -14.85 2.83
N ALA A 22 -10.10 -14.31 3.89
CA ALA A 22 -10.46 -13.01 4.43
C ALA A 22 -10.21 -11.88 3.43
N THR A 23 -9.08 -11.90 2.73
CA THR A 23 -8.76 -10.91 1.68
C THR A 23 -9.86 -10.89 0.61
N ARG A 24 -10.27 -12.04 0.08
CA ARG A 24 -11.36 -12.10 -0.91
C ARG A 24 -12.65 -11.49 -0.37
N LEU A 25 -13.06 -11.90 0.84
CA LEU A 25 -14.29 -11.42 1.46
C LEU A 25 -14.24 -9.91 1.78
N PHE A 26 -13.11 -9.39 2.25
CA PHE A 26 -12.94 -7.96 2.55
C PHE A 26 -13.02 -7.11 1.29
N ILE A 27 -12.46 -7.59 0.18
CA ILE A 27 -12.50 -6.88 -1.12
C ILE A 27 -13.92 -6.88 -1.68
N GLU A 28 -14.62 -8.01 -1.63
CA GLU A 28 -15.98 -8.15 -2.17
C GLU A 28 -17.02 -7.36 -1.34
N ARG A 29 -16.90 -7.37 -0.01
CA ARG A 29 -17.99 -6.95 0.89
C ARG A 29 -17.63 -5.77 1.79
N GLY A 30 -16.35 -5.42 1.90
CA GLY A 30 -15.83 -4.48 2.90
C GLY A 30 -15.63 -5.16 4.27
N PRO A 31 -14.56 -4.83 5.02
CA PRO A 31 -14.26 -5.46 6.31
C PRO A 31 -15.40 -5.42 7.34
N GLN A 32 -16.19 -4.35 7.34
CA GLN A 32 -17.33 -4.15 8.23
C GLN A 32 -18.47 -5.17 8.02
N ASN A 33 -18.60 -5.73 6.82
CA ASN A 33 -19.67 -6.68 6.47
C ASN A 33 -19.20 -8.14 6.52
N VAL A 34 -17.95 -8.38 6.94
CA VAL A 34 -17.38 -9.73 7.06
C VAL A 34 -17.33 -10.15 8.52
N THR A 35 -17.64 -11.41 8.77
CA THR A 35 -17.62 -12.04 10.09
C THR A 35 -16.61 -13.18 10.13
N MET A 36 -16.14 -13.52 11.34
CA MET A 36 -15.26 -14.69 11.56
C MET A 36 -15.90 -16.00 11.08
N ARG A 37 -17.24 -16.13 11.18
CA ARG A 37 -17.95 -17.32 10.70
C ARG A 37 -17.90 -17.44 9.18
N GLN A 38 -18.03 -16.34 8.45
CA GLN A 38 -17.93 -16.35 6.98
C GLN A 38 -16.51 -16.73 6.54
N ILE A 39 -15.47 -16.18 7.20
CA ILE A 39 -14.07 -16.55 6.92
C ILE A 39 -13.84 -18.04 7.20
N ALA A 40 -14.32 -18.56 8.34
CA ALA A 40 -14.21 -19.99 8.66
C ALA A 40 -14.91 -20.88 7.62
N SER A 41 -16.09 -20.47 7.17
CA SER A 41 -16.87 -21.17 6.14
C SER A 41 -16.13 -21.21 4.80
N GLU A 42 -15.53 -20.09 4.39
CA GLU A 42 -14.75 -19.97 3.16
C GLU A 42 -13.52 -20.89 3.17
N VAL A 43 -12.89 -21.08 4.34
CA VAL A 43 -11.76 -22.01 4.52
C VAL A 43 -12.21 -23.47 4.69
N GLY A 44 -13.50 -23.73 4.92
CA GLY A 44 -14.05 -25.07 5.12
C GLY A 44 -13.79 -25.65 6.52
N VAL A 45 -13.73 -24.79 7.55
CA VAL A 45 -13.50 -25.20 8.95
C VAL A 45 -14.61 -24.77 9.90
N SER A 46 -14.61 -25.31 11.12
CA SER A 46 -15.59 -24.90 12.13
C SER A 46 -15.42 -23.43 12.52
N PRO A 47 -16.50 -22.72 12.90
CA PRO A 47 -16.44 -21.28 13.24
C PRO A 47 -15.44 -20.91 14.34
N MET A 48 -15.11 -21.85 15.24
CA MET A 48 -14.15 -21.63 16.32
C MET A 48 -12.70 -21.91 15.94
N THR A 49 -12.43 -22.48 14.76
CA THR A 49 -11.07 -22.84 14.36
C THR A 49 -10.17 -21.63 14.14
N PRO A 50 -10.60 -20.55 13.44
CA PRO A 50 -9.74 -19.38 13.24
C PRO A 50 -9.36 -18.67 14.54
N TYR A 51 -10.25 -18.67 15.54
CA TYR A 51 -9.99 -18.08 16.87
C TYR A 51 -8.81 -18.71 17.62
N ARG A 52 -8.33 -19.88 17.20
CA ARG A 52 -7.12 -20.50 17.76
C ARG A 52 -5.83 -19.84 17.28
N TYR A 53 -5.91 -19.06 16.21
CA TYR A 53 -4.76 -18.48 15.53
C TYR A 53 -4.85 -16.96 15.43
N PHE A 54 -6.05 -16.40 15.48
CA PHE A 54 -6.31 -14.97 15.48
C PHE A 54 -7.27 -14.64 16.63
N ARG A 55 -7.00 -13.58 17.37
CA ARG A 55 -7.83 -13.04 18.44
C ARG A 55 -9.22 -12.66 17.94
N ASP A 56 -9.26 -11.97 16.81
CA ASP A 56 -10.47 -11.42 16.22
C ASP A 56 -10.29 -11.19 14.70
N LYS A 57 -11.35 -10.70 14.06
CA LYS A 57 -11.36 -10.34 12.63
C LYS A 57 -10.39 -9.19 12.34
N ASP A 58 -10.23 -8.26 13.27
CA ASP A 58 -9.43 -7.05 13.06
C ASP A 58 -7.93 -7.38 13.07
N GLU A 59 -7.51 -8.41 13.80
CA GLU A 59 -6.16 -9.00 13.67
C GLU A 59 -5.95 -9.64 12.30
N ILE A 60 -6.95 -10.33 11.73
CA ILE A 60 -6.85 -10.86 10.36
C ILE A 60 -6.72 -9.70 9.37
N LEU A 61 -7.53 -8.63 9.52
CA LEU A 61 -7.45 -7.44 8.70
C LEU A 61 -6.05 -6.78 8.79
N ALA A 62 -5.54 -6.59 10.01
CA ALA A 62 -4.21 -6.03 10.21
C ALA A 62 -3.12 -6.89 9.56
N THR A 63 -3.24 -8.23 9.67
CA THR A 63 -2.30 -9.18 9.07
C THR A 63 -2.29 -9.08 7.54
N VAL A 64 -3.46 -9.08 6.89
CA VAL A 64 -3.53 -8.99 5.41
C VAL A 64 -3.09 -7.61 4.91
N ARG A 65 -3.38 -6.54 5.66
CA ARG A 65 -2.90 -5.19 5.35
C ARG A 65 -1.40 -5.06 5.49
N ALA A 66 -0.81 -5.62 6.56
CA ALA A 66 0.63 -5.62 6.75
C ALA A 66 1.34 -6.37 5.61
N ALA A 67 0.80 -7.51 5.18
CA ALA A 67 1.30 -8.24 4.02
C ALA A 67 1.20 -7.41 2.72
N ALA A 68 0.08 -6.71 2.51
CA ALA A 68 -0.10 -5.84 1.36
C ALA A 68 0.90 -4.68 1.35
N PHE A 69 1.06 -3.96 2.47
CA PHE A 69 2.06 -2.91 2.63
C PHE A 69 3.48 -3.44 2.40
N ASN A 70 3.84 -4.59 2.96
CA ASN A 70 5.16 -5.17 2.75
C ASN A 70 5.45 -5.48 1.28
N ARG A 71 4.45 -6.01 0.56
CA ARG A 71 4.56 -6.25 -0.89
C ARG A 71 4.76 -4.95 -1.65
N PHE A 72 3.99 -3.92 -1.29
CA PHE A 72 4.07 -2.59 -1.88
C PHE A 72 5.43 -1.95 -1.65
N SER A 73 5.91 -1.92 -0.40
CA SER A 73 7.23 -1.39 -0.05
C SER A 73 8.35 -2.11 -0.81
N THR A 74 8.32 -3.44 -0.89
CA THR A 74 9.32 -4.20 -1.66
C THR A 74 9.32 -3.81 -3.14
N ALA A 75 8.16 -3.57 -3.75
CA ALA A 75 8.09 -3.12 -5.15
C ALA A 75 8.72 -1.74 -5.33
N LEU A 76 8.41 -0.78 -4.44
CA LEU A 76 8.97 0.56 -4.50
C LEU A 76 10.49 0.57 -4.23
N GLU A 77 10.95 -0.15 -3.21
CA GLU A 77 12.37 -0.26 -2.86
C GLU A 77 13.18 -0.90 -3.98
N THR A 78 12.64 -1.94 -4.62
CA THR A 78 13.28 -2.57 -5.79
C THR A 78 13.45 -1.55 -6.92
N ALA A 79 12.44 -0.71 -7.17
CA ALA A 79 12.50 0.33 -8.19
C ALA A 79 13.54 1.41 -7.85
N VAL A 80 13.62 1.82 -6.58
CA VAL A 80 14.65 2.75 -6.09
C VAL A 80 16.06 2.17 -6.24
N ALA A 81 16.26 0.90 -5.85
CA ALA A 81 17.56 0.25 -5.88
C ALA A 81 18.11 0.08 -7.31
N ASN A 82 17.22 -0.09 -8.29
CA ASN A 82 17.58 -0.26 -9.70
C ASN A 82 17.73 1.07 -10.46
N ALA A 83 17.40 2.21 -9.84
CA ALA A 83 17.51 3.51 -10.48
C ALA A 83 18.96 4.02 -10.47
N PRO A 84 19.51 4.48 -11.61
CA PRO A 84 20.92 4.84 -11.73
C PRO A 84 21.31 6.13 -11.00
N ASP A 85 20.35 7.02 -10.70
CA ASP A 85 20.61 8.32 -10.07
C ASP A 85 19.41 8.85 -9.28
N ALA A 86 19.61 9.91 -8.48
CA ALA A 86 18.56 10.49 -7.65
C ALA A 86 17.33 10.97 -8.44
N ARG A 87 17.53 11.49 -9.66
CA ARG A 87 16.44 11.96 -10.52
C ARG A 87 15.55 10.81 -10.99
N SER A 88 16.17 9.71 -11.41
CA SER A 88 15.50 8.53 -11.94
C SER A 88 14.77 7.75 -10.85
N LYS A 89 15.20 7.81 -9.58
CA LYS A 89 14.47 7.22 -8.44
C LYS A 89 13.02 7.69 -8.35
N GLY A 90 12.77 8.99 -8.49
CA GLY A 90 11.40 9.52 -8.42
C GLY A 90 10.49 9.01 -9.54
N ARG A 91 11.03 8.86 -10.75
CA ARG A 91 10.31 8.21 -11.86
C ARG A 91 10.05 6.74 -11.55
N ALA A 92 11.08 6.01 -11.11
CA ALA A 92 10.99 4.59 -10.82
C ALA A 92 9.95 4.29 -9.72
N VAL A 93 9.91 5.10 -8.67
CA VAL A 93 8.87 5.00 -7.62
C VAL A 93 7.48 5.26 -8.18
N GLY A 94 7.32 6.29 -9.01
CA GLY A 94 6.04 6.61 -9.66
C GLY A 94 5.55 5.52 -10.61
N ASP A 95 6.45 4.86 -11.34
CA ASP A 95 6.15 3.71 -12.20
C ASP A 95 5.77 2.48 -11.36
N ALA A 96 6.59 2.12 -10.37
CA ALA A 96 6.30 1.00 -9.47
C ALA A 96 4.98 1.17 -8.69
N TYR A 97 4.62 2.40 -8.32
CA TYR A 97 3.34 2.70 -7.67
C TYR A 97 2.15 2.33 -8.57
N VAL A 98 2.18 2.78 -9.83
CA VAL A 98 1.10 2.54 -10.81
C VAL A 98 1.05 1.06 -11.18
N ASP A 99 2.21 0.46 -11.44
CA ASP A 99 2.33 -0.96 -11.80
C ASP A 99 1.81 -1.85 -10.67
N PHE A 100 2.12 -1.51 -9.41
CA PHE A 100 1.59 -2.24 -8.27
C PHE A 100 0.06 -2.17 -8.19
N ALA A 101 -0.53 -0.99 -8.39
CA ALA A 101 -1.98 -0.83 -8.35
C ALA A 101 -2.67 -1.66 -9.44
N LYS A 102 -2.08 -1.73 -10.64
CA LYS A 102 -2.59 -2.51 -11.77
C LYS A 102 -2.39 -4.02 -11.59
N ALA A 103 -1.23 -4.44 -11.10
CA ALA A 103 -0.89 -5.86 -10.92
C ALA A 103 -1.54 -6.49 -9.67
N TYR A 104 -1.74 -5.70 -8.61
CA TYR A 104 -2.24 -6.17 -7.32
C TYR A 104 -3.41 -5.31 -6.80
N PRO A 105 -4.53 -5.20 -7.54
CA PRO A 105 -5.64 -4.31 -7.17
C PRO A 105 -6.24 -4.63 -5.81
N ALA A 106 -6.32 -5.91 -5.43
CA ALA A 106 -6.79 -6.32 -4.10
C ALA A 106 -5.85 -5.83 -2.98
N ALA A 107 -4.54 -5.95 -3.14
CA ALA A 107 -3.57 -5.45 -2.16
C ALA A 107 -3.61 -3.92 -2.09
N TYR A 108 -3.73 -3.24 -3.24
CA TYR A 108 -3.88 -1.79 -3.30
C TYR A 108 -5.14 -1.32 -2.54
N GLN A 109 -6.27 -1.98 -2.75
CA GLN A 109 -7.52 -1.67 -2.05
C GLN A 109 -7.42 -1.95 -0.54
N LEU A 110 -6.75 -3.04 -0.11
CA LEU A 110 -6.49 -3.30 1.30
C LEU A 110 -5.71 -2.16 1.98
N ILE A 111 -4.74 -1.59 1.26
CA ILE A 111 -3.89 -0.51 1.77
C ILE A 111 -4.67 0.81 1.83
N PHE A 112 -5.33 1.20 0.74
CA PHE A 112 -5.78 2.58 0.54
C PHE A 112 -7.29 2.79 0.64
N SER A 113 -8.11 1.73 0.57
CA SER A 113 -9.58 1.87 0.61
C SER A 113 -10.20 1.48 1.95
N PHE A 114 -9.43 0.88 2.85
CA PHE A 114 -9.92 0.46 4.16
C PHE A 114 -9.13 1.12 5.29
N THR A 115 -9.78 1.30 6.44
CA THR A 115 -9.16 1.76 7.69
C THR A 115 -9.01 0.61 8.67
N GLN A 116 -7.98 0.65 9.51
CA GLN A 116 -7.76 -0.35 10.55
C GLN A 116 -8.32 0.17 11.88
N PRO A 117 -9.29 -0.52 12.50
CA PRO A 117 -9.69 -0.21 13.87
C PRO A 117 -8.50 -0.42 14.82
N ASP A 118 -8.28 0.54 15.73
CA ASP A 118 -7.20 0.51 16.73
C ASP A 118 -5.82 0.13 16.14
N GLU A 119 -5.39 0.79 15.06
CA GLU A 119 -4.13 0.45 14.34
C GLU A 119 -2.91 0.33 15.26
N ASP A 120 -2.85 1.13 16.33
CA ASP A 120 -1.77 1.12 17.33
C ASP A 120 -1.60 -0.21 18.08
N ARG A 121 -2.59 -1.10 18.01
CA ARG A 121 -2.53 -2.45 18.60
C ARG A 121 -1.77 -3.45 17.72
N TYR A 122 -1.39 -3.06 16.51
CA TYR A 122 -0.82 -3.95 15.48
C TYR A 122 0.56 -3.45 15.02
N PRO A 123 1.63 -3.74 15.78
CA PRO A 123 2.96 -3.21 15.49
C PRO A 123 3.52 -3.65 14.13
N GLU A 124 3.17 -4.85 13.66
CA GLU A 124 3.58 -5.31 12.32
C GLU A 124 2.96 -4.47 11.19
N LEU A 125 1.70 -4.05 11.36
CA LEU A 125 1.04 -3.15 10.40
C LEU A 125 1.68 -1.76 10.44
N GLN A 126 1.92 -1.22 11.64
CA GLN A 126 2.59 0.08 11.79
C GLN A 126 3.99 0.07 11.15
N ALA A 127 4.77 -0.98 11.38
CA ALA A 127 6.09 -1.13 10.77
C ALA A 127 6.02 -1.22 9.24
N ALA A 128 5.08 -1.99 8.69
CA ALA A 128 4.90 -2.12 7.25
C ALA A 128 4.44 -0.80 6.59
N ASN A 129 3.53 -0.07 7.24
CA ASN A 129 3.07 1.25 6.82
C ASN A 129 4.22 2.28 6.87
N GLY A 130 4.97 2.32 7.98
CA GLY A 130 6.14 3.20 8.14
C GLY A 130 7.21 2.94 7.07
N ARG A 131 7.47 1.67 6.73
CA ARG A 131 8.40 1.30 5.65
C ARG A 131 7.93 1.83 4.28
N ALA A 132 6.63 1.76 3.99
CA ALA A 132 6.06 2.30 2.75
C ALA A 132 6.18 3.84 2.70
N GLN A 133 5.89 4.52 3.82
CA GLN A 133 6.02 5.96 3.94
C GLN A 133 7.46 6.43 3.77
N GLU A 134 8.41 5.74 4.42
CA GLU A 134 9.84 6.02 4.27
C GLU A 134 10.28 5.91 2.82
N THR A 135 9.82 4.88 2.09
CA THR A 135 10.17 4.72 0.68
C THR A 135 9.61 5.85 -0.19
N MET A 136 8.43 6.38 0.15
CA MET A 136 7.83 7.52 -0.56
C MET A 136 8.50 8.87 -0.28
N VAL A 137 9.32 8.97 0.78
CA VAL A 137 10.02 10.21 1.18
C VAL A 137 11.52 10.14 0.94
N GLY A 138 12.15 8.97 1.11
CA GLY A 138 13.60 8.79 1.05
C GLY A 138 14.21 9.23 -0.27
N TYR A 139 13.60 8.87 -1.41
CA TYR A 139 14.11 9.31 -2.72
C TYR A 139 14.02 10.83 -2.92
N VAL A 140 13.11 11.52 -2.22
CA VAL A 140 13.00 12.97 -2.25
C VAL A 140 14.14 13.60 -1.47
N ARG A 141 14.53 13.02 -0.31
CA ARG A 141 15.74 13.44 0.41
C ARG A 141 16.98 13.32 -0.49
N ASP A 142 17.15 12.20 -1.17
CA ASP A 142 18.26 12.00 -2.10
C ASP A 142 18.29 13.08 -3.20
N MET A 143 17.12 13.46 -3.72
CA MET A 143 17.03 14.53 -4.73
C MET A 143 17.37 15.91 -4.16
N ILE A 144 16.99 16.20 -2.92
CA ILE A 144 17.35 17.46 -2.25
C ILE A 144 18.86 17.52 -1.99
N GLU A 145 19.45 16.44 -1.48
CA GLU A 145 20.90 16.32 -1.24
C GLU A 145 21.72 16.47 -2.53
N ALA A 146 21.19 15.92 -3.64
CA ALA A 146 21.77 16.10 -4.97
C ALA A 146 21.55 17.51 -5.58
N GLY A 147 20.90 18.43 -4.85
CA GLY A 147 20.61 19.80 -5.32
C GLY A 147 19.55 19.88 -6.44
N LEU A 148 18.80 18.80 -6.66
CA LEU A 148 17.80 18.69 -7.73
C LEU A 148 16.46 19.32 -7.35
N LEU A 149 16.14 19.35 -6.06
CA LEU A 149 14.93 19.91 -5.47
C LEU A 149 15.29 20.80 -4.27
N LYS A 150 14.39 21.71 -3.91
CA LYS A 150 14.50 22.54 -2.70
C LYS A 150 13.22 22.46 -1.89
N GLY A 151 13.34 22.32 -0.57
CA GLY A 151 12.21 22.35 0.35
C GLY A 151 12.23 21.21 1.36
N ASP A 152 11.08 21.00 2.02
CA ASP A 152 10.89 19.93 2.98
C ASP A 152 10.59 18.61 2.27
N ALA A 153 11.40 17.58 2.54
CA ALA A 153 11.29 16.29 1.87
C ALA A 153 9.94 15.60 2.15
N GLN A 154 9.40 15.75 3.36
CA GLN A 154 8.16 15.13 3.77
C GLN A 154 6.99 15.72 2.98
N LEU A 155 6.88 17.05 2.94
CA LEU A 155 5.85 17.76 2.19
C LEU A 155 5.92 17.43 0.70
N ILE A 156 7.10 17.48 0.09
CA ILE A 156 7.29 17.15 -1.33
C ILE A 156 6.93 15.69 -1.61
N GLY A 157 7.33 14.76 -0.74
CA GLY A 157 6.94 13.36 -0.83
C GLY A 157 5.43 13.17 -0.81
N TYR A 158 4.72 13.85 0.10
CA TYR A 158 3.25 13.85 0.14
C TYR A 158 2.62 14.48 -1.12
N MET A 159 3.20 15.54 -1.69
CA MET A 159 2.70 16.14 -2.93
C MET A 159 2.80 15.17 -4.12
N PHE A 160 3.94 14.49 -4.26
CA PHE A 160 4.13 13.47 -5.29
C PHE A 160 3.20 12.27 -5.06
N TRP A 161 3.11 11.79 -3.82
CA TRP A 161 2.20 10.68 -3.48
C TRP A 161 0.74 11.03 -3.76
N ALA A 162 0.25 12.17 -3.27
CA ALA A 162 -1.15 12.59 -3.46
C ALA A 162 -1.51 12.69 -4.95
N THR A 163 -0.57 13.16 -5.77
CA THR A 163 -0.72 13.20 -7.23
C THR A 163 -0.82 11.81 -7.83
N LEU A 164 0.13 10.92 -7.54
CA LEU A 164 0.13 9.56 -8.05
C LEU A 164 -1.11 8.78 -7.60
N HIS A 165 -1.44 8.89 -6.31
CA HIS A 165 -2.60 8.26 -5.72
C HIS A 165 -3.90 8.74 -6.37
N GLY A 166 -4.07 10.06 -6.54
CA GLY A 166 -5.23 10.63 -7.20
C GLY A 166 -5.40 10.15 -8.63
N ILE A 167 -4.32 10.10 -9.41
CA ILE A 167 -4.36 9.57 -10.79
C ILE A 167 -4.77 8.10 -10.80
N VAL A 168 -4.17 7.26 -9.95
CA VAL A 168 -4.49 5.83 -9.89
C VAL A 168 -5.94 5.60 -9.49
N VAL A 169 -6.43 6.30 -8.45
CA VAL A 169 -7.82 6.19 -8.00
C VAL A 169 -8.79 6.61 -9.11
N LEU A 170 -8.50 7.72 -9.80
CA LEU A 170 -9.33 8.17 -10.93
C LEU A 170 -9.25 7.22 -12.12
N GLU A 171 -8.10 6.64 -12.43
CA GLU A 171 -7.94 5.67 -13.51
C GLU A 171 -8.75 4.39 -13.22
N LEU A 172 -8.59 3.81 -12.03
CA LEU A 172 -9.31 2.60 -11.61
C LEU A 172 -10.83 2.81 -11.57
N ALA A 173 -11.28 4.02 -11.20
CA ALA A 173 -12.71 4.36 -11.18
C ALA A 173 -13.26 4.82 -12.55
N SER A 174 -12.46 4.76 -13.63
CA SER A 174 -12.80 5.38 -14.93
C SER A 174 -13.17 6.88 -14.83
N GLY A 175 -12.74 7.54 -13.75
CA GLY A 175 -12.98 8.95 -13.45
C GLY A 175 -12.17 9.92 -14.29
N LEU A 176 -11.17 9.43 -15.04
CA LEU A 176 -10.40 10.23 -16.00
C LEU A 176 -11.20 10.62 -17.26
N ARG A 177 -12.39 10.04 -17.49
CA ARG A 177 -13.34 10.43 -18.56
C ARG A 177 -12.69 10.53 -19.95
N GLY A 178 -11.87 9.55 -20.31
CA GLY A 178 -11.16 9.50 -21.59
C GLY A 178 -9.76 10.12 -21.59
N MET A 179 -9.31 10.72 -20.49
CA MET A 179 -7.91 11.12 -20.34
C MET A 179 -7.01 9.91 -20.08
N ASN A 180 -5.89 9.83 -20.79
CA ASN A 180 -4.87 8.79 -20.58
C ASN A 180 -4.09 9.08 -19.29
N GLY A 181 -4.12 8.15 -18.33
CA GLY A 181 -3.50 8.29 -17.01
C GLY A 181 -1.98 8.49 -17.08
N ASP A 182 -1.29 7.77 -17.97
CA ASP A 182 0.16 7.90 -18.15
C ASP A 182 0.56 9.28 -18.67
N THR A 183 -0.18 9.82 -19.65
CA THR A 183 0.03 11.17 -20.19
C THR A 183 -0.18 12.22 -19.10
N LEU A 184 -1.25 12.10 -18.32
CA LEU A 184 -1.54 13.01 -17.21
C LEU A 184 -0.44 12.96 -16.15
N ARG A 185 -0.02 11.75 -15.77
CA ARG A 185 1.05 11.50 -14.80
C ARG A 185 2.37 12.11 -15.25
N GLU A 186 2.79 11.85 -16.48
CA GLU A 186 4.03 12.42 -17.02
C GLU A 186 4.01 13.96 -16.97
N LYS A 187 2.90 14.57 -17.40
CA LYS A 187 2.77 16.02 -17.43
C LYS A 187 2.76 16.63 -16.03
N ILE A 188 1.97 16.10 -15.10
CA ILE A 188 1.89 16.64 -13.73
C ILE A 188 3.22 16.44 -13.01
N MET A 189 3.85 15.27 -13.10
CA MET A 189 5.13 15.02 -12.41
C MET A 189 6.23 15.95 -12.92
N ARG A 190 6.29 16.24 -14.23
CA ARG A 190 7.21 17.25 -14.79
C ARG A 190 6.92 18.65 -14.25
N THR A 191 5.65 19.05 -14.18
CA THR A 191 5.25 20.37 -13.65
C THR A 191 5.59 20.50 -12.17
N LEU A 192 5.28 19.49 -11.35
CA LEU A 192 5.62 19.47 -9.94
C LEU A 192 7.14 19.54 -9.74
N TYR A 193 7.90 18.70 -10.46
CA TYR A 193 9.35 18.73 -10.40
C TYR A 193 9.91 20.12 -10.71
N ALA A 194 9.47 20.77 -11.80
CA ALA A 194 9.91 22.11 -12.16
C ALA A 194 9.52 23.16 -11.09
N GLY A 195 8.32 23.07 -10.53
CA GLY A 195 7.84 23.96 -9.47
C GLY A 195 8.69 23.88 -8.20
N MET A 196 9.23 22.69 -7.88
CA MET A 196 10.11 22.49 -6.72
C MET A 196 11.55 22.99 -6.94
N GLN A 197 11.90 23.46 -8.14
CA GLN A 197 13.20 24.07 -8.43
C GLN A 197 13.19 25.59 -8.26
N VAL A 198 12.01 26.19 -8.11
CA VAL A 198 11.80 27.64 -8.03
C VAL A 198 11.03 28.01 -6.77
N THR A 199 10.92 29.30 -6.49
CA THR A 199 9.98 29.82 -5.49
C THR A 199 8.74 30.30 -6.23
N PRO A 200 7.67 29.48 -6.32
CA PRO A 200 6.46 29.91 -7.00
C PRO A 200 5.80 31.08 -6.24
N PRO A 201 5.11 31.98 -6.96
CA PRO A 201 4.28 33.01 -6.33
C PRO A 201 3.25 32.37 -5.40
N THR A 202 2.91 33.10 -4.34
CA THR A 202 1.82 32.72 -3.44
C THR A 202 0.48 32.86 -4.18
N LEU A 203 -0.55 32.12 -3.78
CA LEU A 203 -1.87 32.25 -4.41
C LEU A 203 -2.49 33.65 -4.24
N ASP A 204 -2.00 34.41 -3.26
CA ASP A 204 -2.46 35.76 -2.94
C ASP A 204 -1.67 36.87 -3.66
N SER A 205 -0.72 36.52 -4.54
CA SER A 205 0.13 37.48 -5.28
C SER A 205 -0.20 37.56 -6.77
#